data_AF-A0A978S0C1-F1
#
_entry.id   AF-A0A978S0C1-F1
#
_cell.length_a   1.000
_cell.length_b   1.000
_cell.length_c   1.000
_cell.angle_alpha   90.00
_cell.angle_beta   90.00
_cell.angle_gamma   90.00
#
_symmetry.space_group_name_H-M   'P 1'
#
loop_
_entity.id
_entity.type
_entity.pdbx_description
1 polymer ?
#
loop_
_entity_poly.entity_id
_entity_poly.type
_entity_poly.pdbx_seq_one_letter_code
_entity_poly.pdbx_strand_id
1 'polypeptide(L)'
;MITGEFNQKGELEFNITVIAADDTLFPVRAILDTGFNDWLLINNEDAQDLGWVQQRKPRTVQTAGGIRVFNLYEGIVLIDGEELIVRVLAGDEIKEILLGLRWLRFKRLVADFAAGVLTLG
;
A
#
# COMPACT_ATOMS: atom_id res chain seq x y z
N MET A 1 -0.74 -16.88 4.52
CA MET A 1 -0.53 -16.27 3.20
C MET A 1 -1.86 -15.70 2.71
N ILE A 2 -1.87 -14.55 2.04
CA ILE A 2 -3.08 -13.99 1.40
C ILE A 2 -3.11 -14.28 -0.10
N THR A 3 -4.31 -14.42 -0.65
CA THR A 3 -4.57 -14.59 -2.09
C THR A 3 -5.01 -13.25 -2.68
N GLY A 4 -4.57 -12.97 -3.91
CA GLY A 4 -4.97 -11.81 -4.69
C GLY A 4 -5.67 -12.21 -5.99
N GLU A 5 -6.01 -11.20 -6.79
CA GLU A 5 -6.53 -11.37 -8.15
C GLU A 5 -5.80 -10.48 -9.15
N PHE A 6 -5.69 -10.94 -10.39
CA PHE A 6 -5.27 -10.09 -11.50
C PHE A 6 -6.48 -9.28 -11.95
N ASN A 7 -6.44 -7.96 -11.75
CA ASN A 7 -7.58 -7.12 -12.13
C ASN A 7 -7.69 -6.96 -13.67
N GLN A 8 -8.70 -6.22 -14.14
CA GLN A 8 -8.95 -6.05 -15.58
C GLN A 8 -7.79 -5.40 -16.36
N LYS A 9 -6.91 -4.66 -15.66
CA LYS A 9 -5.70 -4.06 -16.23
C LYS A 9 -4.48 -4.99 -16.15
N GLY A 10 -4.63 -6.18 -15.55
CA GLY A 10 -3.54 -7.11 -15.27
C GLY A 10 -2.70 -6.73 -14.06
N GLU A 11 -3.18 -5.84 -13.19
CA GLU A 11 -2.47 -5.43 -11.98
C GLU A 11 -2.65 -6.46 -10.85
N LEU A 12 -1.71 -6.48 -9.90
CA LEU A 12 -1.68 -7.42 -8.79
C LEU A 12 -2.53 -6.89 -7.63
N GLU A 13 -3.83 -7.17 -7.62
CA GLU A 13 -4.75 -6.67 -6.60
C GLU A 13 -4.82 -7.62 -5.39
N PHE A 14 -4.70 -7.07 -4.19
CA PHE A 14 -4.87 -7.77 -2.93
C PHE A 14 -5.88 -7.05 -2.05
N ASN A 15 -6.69 -7.83 -1.31
CA ASN A 15 -7.44 -7.31 -0.18
C ASN A 15 -6.53 -7.36 1.05
N ILE A 16 -6.24 -6.20 1.62
CA ILE A 16 -5.48 -6.03 2.86
C ILE A 16 -6.37 -5.34 3.90
N THR A 17 -5.88 -5.24 5.12
CA THR A 17 -6.54 -4.42 6.14
C THR A 17 -5.61 -3.27 6.54
N VAL A 18 -6.11 -2.05 6.55
CA VAL A 18 -5.47 -0.91 7.20
C VAL A 18 -6.16 -0.66 8.54
N ILE A 19 -5.40 -0.31 9.56
CA ILE A 19 -5.92 -0.09 10.92
C ILE A 19 -5.87 1.41 11.20
N ALA A 20 -7.01 2.00 11.54
CA ALA A 20 -7.10 3.40 11.93
C ALA A 20 -6.51 3.62 13.33
N ALA A 21 -6.27 4.88 13.69
CA ALA A 21 -5.71 5.26 14.99
C ALA A 21 -6.61 4.92 16.20
N ASP A 22 -7.89 4.61 15.95
CA ASP A 22 -8.85 4.14 16.95
C ASP A 22 -9.02 2.61 16.96
N ASP A 23 -8.08 1.89 16.35
CA ASP A 23 -8.05 0.42 16.18
C ASP A 23 -9.17 -0.15 15.29
N THR A 24 -9.92 0.70 14.58
CA THR A 24 -10.90 0.24 13.59
C THR A 24 -10.21 -0.41 12.39
N LEU A 25 -10.68 -1.61 12.01
CA LEU A 25 -10.15 -2.39 10.90
C LEU A 25 -10.88 -2.07 9.59
N PHE A 26 -10.16 -1.55 8.61
CA PHE A 26 -10.69 -1.24 7.28
C PHE A 26 -10.13 -2.19 6.22
N PRO A 27 -10.93 -3.14 5.71
CA PRO A 27 -10.53 -3.94 4.56
C PRO A 27 -10.53 -3.06 3.30
N VAL A 28 -9.40 -3.01 2.61
CA VAL A 28 -9.20 -2.20 1.41
C VAL A 28 -8.55 -3.01 0.29
N ARG A 29 -8.82 -2.61 -0.94
CA ARG A 29 -8.13 -3.12 -2.12
C ARG A 29 -6.85 -2.33 -2.34
N ALA A 30 -5.75 -3.03 -2.57
CA ALA A 30 -4.47 -2.41 -2.86
C ALA A 30 -3.79 -3.12 -4.04
N ILE A 31 -3.12 -2.33 -4.88
CA ILE A 31 -2.32 -2.83 -5.99
C ILE A 31 -0.88 -2.99 -5.52
N LEU A 32 -0.31 -4.19 -5.66
CA LEU A 32 1.12 -4.37 -5.46
C LEU A 32 1.87 -3.91 -6.71
N ASP A 33 2.52 -2.75 -6.60
CA ASP A 33 3.31 -2.14 -7.66
C ASP A 33 4.81 -2.36 -7.39
N THR A 34 5.41 -3.27 -8.16
CA THR A 34 6.85 -3.55 -8.10
C THR A 34 7.72 -2.38 -8.60
N GLY A 35 7.14 -1.37 -9.26
CA GLY A 35 7.83 -0.12 -9.60
C GLY A 35 7.89 0.88 -8.45
N PHE A 36 7.10 0.67 -7.39
CA PHE A 36 7.03 1.55 -6.23
C PHE A 36 7.96 1.07 -5.09
N ASN A 37 8.94 1.90 -4.72
CA ASN A 37 10.03 1.51 -3.80
C ASN A 37 9.78 1.79 -2.30
N ASP A 38 8.58 2.25 -1.91
CA ASP A 38 8.21 2.45 -0.50
C ASP A 38 7.25 1.35 -0.01
N TRP A 39 6.60 1.55 1.15
CA TRP A 39 5.68 0.57 1.72
C TRP A 39 4.25 0.74 1.20
N LEU A 40 3.69 1.92 1.39
CA LEU A 40 2.28 2.22 1.09
C LEU A 40 2.16 3.61 0.47
N LEU A 41 1.30 3.75 -0.54
CA LEU A 41 0.86 5.03 -1.10
C LEU A 41 -0.66 5.11 -1.04
N ILE A 42 -1.22 6.19 -0.46
CA ILE A 42 -2.67 6.40 -0.35
C ILE A 42 -3.05 7.86 -0.63
N ASN A 43 -4.36 8.16 -0.65
CA ASN A 43 -4.84 9.53 -0.68
C ASN A 43 -4.60 10.24 0.66
N ASN A 44 -4.39 11.57 0.63
CA ASN A 44 -4.27 12.36 1.85
C ASN A 44 -5.55 12.37 2.69
N GLU A 45 -6.73 12.41 2.05
CA GLU A 45 -8.03 12.37 2.75
C GLU A 45 -8.18 11.05 3.49
N ASP A 46 -7.92 9.91 2.82
CA ASP A 46 -7.93 8.59 3.45
C ASP A 46 -6.99 8.51 4.67
N ALA A 47 -5.76 9.06 4.55
CA ALA A 47 -4.79 9.05 5.65
C ALA A 47 -5.27 9.85 6.87
N GLN A 48 -5.96 10.97 6.62
CA GLN A 48 -6.52 11.84 7.66
C GLN A 48 -7.75 11.20 8.31
N ASP A 49 -8.63 10.58 7.52
CA ASP A 49 -9.82 9.87 7.98
C ASP A 49 -9.44 8.64 8.84
N LEU A 50 -8.35 7.96 8.50
CA LEU A 50 -7.76 6.90 9.33
C LEU A 50 -7.13 7.43 10.64
N GLY A 51 -7.04 8.75 10.82
CA GLY A 51 -6.45 9.38 12.00
C GLY A 51 -4.94 9.19 12.12
N TRP A 52 -4.25 8.80 11.06
CA TRP A 52 -2.82 8.52 11.10
C TRP A 52 -1.99 9.77 11.38
N VAL A 53 -0.90 9.59 12.12
CA VAL A 53 -0.05 10.72 12.54
C VAL A 53 0.81 11.18 11.37
N GLN A 54 0.55 12.41 10.90
CA GLN A 54 1.37 13.05 9.88
C GLN A 54 2.73 13.48 10.45
N GLN A 55 3.80 13.15 9.74
CA GLN A 55 5.14 13.63 10.04
C GLN A 55 5.33 15.05 9.52
N ARG A 56 6.09 15.86 10.28
CA ARG A 56 6.25 17.30 10.03
C ARG A 56 6.93 17.67 8.70
N LYS A 57 7.66 16.76 8.08
CA LYS A 57 8.44 17.04 6.87
C LYS A 57 7.91 16.18 5.73
N PRO A 58 7.37 16.78 4.65
CA PRO A 58 7.01 16.02 3.47
C PRO A 58 8.25 15.52 2.74
N ARG A 59 8.07 14.56 1.83
CA ARG A 59 9.15 13.93 1.08
C ARG A 59 9.04 14.23 -0.41
N THR A 60 10.12 14.73 -0.97
CA THR A 60 10.30 14.84 -2.42
C THR A 60 10.68 13.49 -3.00
N VAL A 61 9.91 13.01 -3.97
CA VAL A 61 10.09 11.71 -4.63
C VAL A 61 10.12 11.93 -6.15
N GLN A 62 11.06 11.27 -6.82
CA GLN A 62 11.08 11.18 -8.28
C GLN A 62 10.09 10.09 -8.71
N THR A 63 9.02 10.46 -9.38
CA THR A 63 8.07 9.53 -10.00
C THR A 63 8.30 9.48 -11.52
N ALA A 64 7.59 8.57 -12.20
CA ALA A 64 7.57 8.54 -13.66
C ALA A 64 7.02 9.86 -14.26
N GLY A 65 6.11 10.54 -13.55
CA GLY A 65 5.55 11.85 -13.91
C GLY A 65 6.39 13.06 -13.48
N GLY A 66 7.63 12.83 -13.05
CA GLY A 66 8.56 13.86 -12.57
C GLY A 66 8.65 13.95 -11.05
N ILE A 67 9.22 15.05 -10.56
CA ILE A 67 9.35 15.28 -9.13
C ILE A 67 7.97 15.59 -8.53
N ARG A 68 7.65 14.92 -7.42
CA ARG A 68 6.44 15.16 -6.62
C ARG A 68 6.79 15.25 -5.13
N VAL A 69 5.91 15.90 -4.38
CA VAL A 69 6.03 16.03 -2.92
C VAL A 69 4.88 15.26 -2.31
N PHE A 70 5.20 14.36 -1.38
CA PHE A 70 4.23 13.54 -0.67
C PHE A 70 4.28 13.87 0.83
N ASN A 71 3.11 13.85 1.46
CA ASN A 71 3.02 13.83 2.91
C ASN A 71 3.48 12.47 3.43
N LEU A 72 3.99 12.46 4.66
CA LEU A 72 4.46 11.26 5.33
C LEU A 72 3.57 10.98 6.52
N TYR A 73 3.11 9.74 6.64
CA TYR A 73 2.35 9.25 7.78
C TYR A 73 2.98 7.98 8.33
N GLU A 74 2.66 7.69 9.59
CA GLU A 74 2.86 6.37 10.18
C GLU A 74 1.52 5.65 10.18
N GLY A 75 1.42 4.58 9.39
CA GLY A 75 0.20 3.80 9.24
C GLY A 75 0.41 2.36 9.68
N ILE A 76 -0.70 1.68 9.98
CA ILE A 76 -0.70 0.30 10.45
C ILE A 76 -1.42 -0.56 9.40
N VAL A 77 -0.75 -1.60 8.94
CA VAL A 77 -1.25 -2.50 7.90
C VAL A 77 -1.21 -3.93 8.42
N LEU A 78 -2.33 -4.64 8.28
CA LEU A 78 -2.50 -6.04 8.61
C LEU A 78 -2.53 -6.86 7.31
N ILE A 79 -1.51 -7.70 7.13
CA ILE A 79 -1.41 -8.65 6.01
C ILE A 79 -1.13 -10.02 6.61
N ASP A 80 -1.96 -10.99 6.26
CA ASP A 80 -1.77 -12.38 6.68
C ASP A 80 -1.74 -12.59 8.21
N GLY A 81 -2.58 -11.84 8.93
CA GLY A 81 -2.60 -11.90 10.40
C GLY A 81 -1.42 -11.18 11.09
N GLU A 82 -0.50 -10.58 10.33
CA GLU A 82 0.63 -9.82 10.86
C GLU A 82 0.39 -8.32 10.70
N GLU A 83 0.41 -7.61 11.82
CA GLU A 83 0.36 -6.14 11.87
C GLU A 83 1.76 -5.56 11.73
N LEU A 84 1.92 -4.61 10.80
CA LEU A 84 3.15 -3.87 10.60
C LEU A 84 2.86 -2.38 10.61
N ILE A 85 3.62 -1.66 11.44
CA ILE A 85 3.72 -0.21 11.37
C ILE A 85 4.66 0.13 10.21
N VAL A 86 4.14 0.86 9.23
CA VAL A 86 4.86 1.21 8.01
C VAL A 86 4.82 2.71 7.75
N ARG A 87 5.82 3.17 7.00
CA ARG A 87 5.80 4.52 6.47
C ARG A 87 4.81 4.58 5.30
N VAL A 88 3.93 5.56 5.35
CA VAL A 88 2.94 5.80 4.30
C VAL A 88 3.29 7.10 3.59
N LEU A 89 3.37 7.05 2.26
CA LEU A 89 3.35 8.25 1.42
C LEU A 89 1.89 8.58 1.12
N ALA A 90 1.53 9.85 1.16
CA ALA A 90 0.19 10.28 0.77
C ALA A 90 0.22 11.53 -0.10
N GLY A 91 -0.69 11.58 -1.08
CA GLY A 91 -0.83 12.68 -2.03
C GLY A 91 -2.28 12.86 -2.47
N ASP A 92 -2.62 14.07 -2.93
CA ASP A 92 -4.02 14.44 -3.21
C ASP A 92 -4.60 13.76 -4.47
N GLU A 93 -3.74 13.40 -5.43
CA GLU A 93 -4.14 12.82 -6.72
C GLU A 93 -4.13 11.29 -6.73
N ILE A 94 -3.92 10.64 -5.57
CA ILE A 94 -3.86 9.18 -5.47
C ILE A 94 -5.28 8.61 -5.48
N LYS A 95 -5.53 7.67 -6.40
CA LYS A 95 -6.83 7.01 -6.58
C LYS A 95 -6.80 5.56 -6.10
N GLU A 96 -5.72 4.85 -6.42
CA GLU A 96 -5.49 3.48 -5.97
C GLU A 96 -4.49 3.44 -4.81
N ILE A 97 -4.76 2.60 -3.82
CA ILE A 97 -3.80 2.28 -2.76
C ILE A 97 -2.71 1.40 -3.36
N LEU A 98 -1.44 1.77 -3.21
CA LEU A 98 -0.32 0.97 -3.71
C LEU A 98 0.48 0.34 -2.57
N LEU A 99 0.74 -0.96 -2.68
CA LEU A 99 1.78 -1.68 -1.92
C LEU A 99 3.07 -1.66 -2.72
N GLY A 100 4.17 -1.22 -2.12
CA GLY A 100 5.46 -1.19 -2.79
C GLY A 100 6.36 -2.39 -2.51
N LEU A 101 7.51 -2.42 -3.17
CA LEU A 101 8.51 -3.48 -3.09
C LEU A 101 9.03 -3.77 -1.68
N ARG A 102 8.88 -2.85 -0.72
CA ARG A 102 9.39 -3.08 0.65
C ARG A 102 8.76 -4.28 1.33
N TRP A 103 7.50 -4.59 0.99
CA TRP A 103 6.81 -5.79 1.46
C TRP A 103 7.54 -7.08 1.05
N LEU A 104 8.18 -7.09 -0.12
CA LEU A 104 8.87 -8.27 -0.65
C LEU A 104 10.16 -8.63 0.08
N ARG A 105 10.59 -7.81 1.04
CA ARG A 105 11.67 -8.17 1.97
C ARG A 105 11.21 -9.14 3.06
N PHE A 106 9.90 -9.24 3.27
CA PHE A 106 9.29 -9.99 4.37
C PHE A 106 8.28 -11.02 3.89
N LYS A 107 7.63 -10.77 2.74
CA LYS A 107 6.62 -11.63 2.13
C LYS A 107 7.08 -12.07 0.75
N ARG A 108 6.85 -13.33 0.41
CA ARG A 108 7.05 -13.89 -0.93
C ARG A 108 5.82 -13.60 -1.79
N LEU A 109 6.05 -12.89 -2.89
CA LEU A 109 5.09 -12.76 -3.98
C LEU A 109 5.22 -13.95 -4.94
N VAL A 110 4.09 -14.56 -5.27
CA VAL A 110 3.96 -15.48 -6.42
C VAL A 110 2.89 -14.90 -7.33
N ALA A 111 3.25 -14.61 -8.57
CA ALA A 111 2.36 -14.14 -9.61
C ALA A 111 2.57 -15.03 -10.85
N ASP A 112 1.62 -15.91 -11.12
CA ASP A 112 1.58 -16.80 -12.27
C ASP A 112 0.26 -16.60 -13.02
N PHE A 113 0.32 -15.84 -14.11
CA PHE A 113 -0.84 -15.55 -14.94
C PHE A 113 -1.36 -16.78 -15.69
N ALA A 114 -0.47 -17.70 -16.09
CA ALA A 114 -0.86 -18.89 -16.83
C ALA A 114 -1.63 -19.87 -15.92
N ALA A 115 -1.23 -19.95 -14.65
CA ALA A 115 -1.91 -20.75 -13.64
C ALA A 115 -3.04 -20.01 -12.90
N GLY A 116 -3.19 -18.70 -13.09
CA GLY A 116 -4.15 -17.87 -12.36
C GLY A 116 -3.84 -17.75 -10.86
N VAL A 117 -2.57 -17.84 -10.47
CA VAL A 117 -2.13 -17.82 -9.07
C VAL A 117 -1.52 -16.47 -8.73
N LEU A 118 -2.12 -15.79 -7.74
CA LEU A 118 -1.55 -14.60 -7.13
C LEU A 118 -1.59 -14.74 -5.60
N THR A 119 -0.42 -14.77 -4.96
CA THR A 119 -0.32 -14.88 -3.49
C THR A 119 0.79 -14.01 -2.93
N LEU A 120 0.59 -13.51 -1.70
CA LEU A 120 1.58 -12.79 -0.92
C LEU A 120 1.66 -13.42 0.48
N GLY A 121 2.80 -13.97 0.88
CA GLY A 121 2.96 -14.69 2.15
C GLY A 121 4.40 -14.79 2.63
#